data_AF-A0A671LG93-F1
#
_entry.id   AF-A0A671LG93-F1
#
_cell.length_a   1.000
_cell.length_b   1.000
_cell.length_c   1.000
_cell.angle_alpha   90.00
_cell.angle_beta   90.00
_cell.angle_gamma   90.00
#
_symmetry.space_group_name_H-M   'P 1'
#
loop_
_entity.id
_entity.type
_entity.pdbx_description
1 polymer ?
#
loop_
_entity_poly.entity_id
_entity_poly.type
_entity_poly.pdbx_seq_one_letter_code
_entity_poly.pdbx_strand_id
1 'polypeptide(L)'
;MDSTNKHSSINELQKQIHSLTEENVQLQERDEVLFSKLESIQNKLGQQSASKSDLPVKLVHSYFMCMCFRSQKTYAKNTLMIKIIECDRLREEVSAASARLEVIERSERDLAEECAVLKSNFLSLSSAYKRERTHSEELSAELLALALTYDTLLQERERTHRHTLEVERVRALLSRTSQSRVRVRRTYTCSSSSKVCCCRESEHTPNVAMGREQKENKRAIQSTRHELSQQSATLIISQHQLKEATAEVSKLQNHLKELNREYRARLTRYIQEECVTVAGDGDLGQKLKGFVESMLEEVKTSYRSREEQLTKAIRSYRKHIQGLSNTYQQLLVAYRLQREQILALPEHALEAGPPEAHFSPAETELRGETDRELHRLREDKARLESQLKLAREKVLKNIVLILCIIVEKLCRVGLTQDAWNDVIKQLKEIKNSTQEAQERERVQLIARATVAEEQVSELKEYVDNHLGRYKLEITRLRRLLGSQEGRSNSARTHKPRPLHKSLKSSSYEI
;
A
#
# COMPACT_ATOMS: atom_id res chain seq x y z
N MET A 1 -14.41 -28.79 153.41
CA MET A 1 -13.70 -29.02 152.15
C MET A 1 -14.63 -28.66 150.99
N ASP A 2 -14.11 -28.00 149.95
CA ASP A 2 -14.60 -28.03 148.55
C ASP A 2 -15.57 -26.99 147.94
N SER A 3 -15.97 -25.89 148.60
CA SER A 3 -16.88 -24.90 147.97
C SER A 3 -16.26 -23.55 147.56
N THR A 4 -15.18 -23.08 148.21
CA THR A 4 -14.56 -21.77 147.91
C THR A 4 -13.50 -21.83 146.80
N ASN A 5 -12.80 -22.96 146.63
CA ASN A 5 -11.73 -23.08 145.63
C ASN A 5 -12.27 -23.28 144.19
N LYS A 6 -13.48 -23.82 144.04
CA LYS A 6 -14.15 -23.92 142.73
C LYS A 6 -14.61 -22.56 142.20
N HIS A 7 -15.08 -21.66 143.07
CA HIS A 7 -15.50 -20.31 142.64
C HIS A 7 -14.32 -19.45 142.18
N SER A 8 -13.15 -19.58 142.79
CA SER A 8 -11.92 -18.90 142.34
C SER A 8 -11.48 -19.38 140.96
N SER A 9 -11.42 -20.70 140.74
CA SER A 9 -11.00 -21.27 139.45
C SER A 9 -12.00 -20.99 138.32
N ILE A 10 -13.31 -20.96 138.62
CA ILE A 10 -14.36 -20.57 137.66
C ILE A 10 -14.23 -19.09 137.30
N ASN A 11 -13.93 -18.20 138.26
CA ASN A 11 -13.73 -16.78 137.98
C ASN A 11 -12.46 -16.51 137.14
N GLU A 12 -11.40 -17.29 137.34
CA GLU A 12 -10.16 -17.23 136.53
C GLU A 12 -10.43 -17.64 135.08
N LEU A 13 -11.16 -18.74 134.89
CA LEU A 13 -11.56 -19.22 133.56
C LEU A 13 -12.52 -18.27 132.87
N GLN A 14 -13.46 -17.65 133.60
CA GLN A 14 -14.34 -16.63 133.04
C GLN A 14 -13.56 -15.40 132.56
N LYS A 15 -12.54 -14.97 133.30
CA LYS A 15 -11.64 -13.88 132.86
C LYS A 15 -10.84 -14.26 131.62
N GLN A 16 -10.30 -15.47 131.55
CA GLN A 16 -9.59 -15.95 130.36
C GLN A 16 -10.51 -16.06 129.14
N ILE A 17 -11.72 -16.58 129.31
CA ILE A 17 -12.72 -16.64 128.26
C ILE A 17 -13.06 -15.23 127.79
N HIS A 18 -13.23 -14.26 128.68
CA HIS A 18 -13.53 -12.88 128.29
C HIS A 18 -12.37 -12.24 127.52
N SER A 19 -11.13 -12.41 127.99
CA SER A 19 -9.93 -11.95 127.29
C SER A 19 -9.78 -12.57 125.91
N LEU A 20 -10.01 -13.88 125.77
CA LEU A 20 -9.97 -14.57 124.47
C LEU A 20 -11.14 -14.16 123.56
N THR A 21 -12.27 -13.76 124.15
CA THR A 21 -13.42 -13.25 123.38
C THR A 21 -13.10 -11.85 122.83
N GLU A 22 -12.54 -10.97 123.65
CA GLU A 22 -12.08 -9.64 123.20
C GLU A 22 -10.98 -9.74 122.14
N GLU A 23 -10.01 -10.65 122.33
CA GLU A 23 -8.95 -10.87 121.35
C GLU A 23 -9.50 -11.43 120.02
N ASN A 24 -10.47 -12.35 120.07
CA ASN A 24 -11.15 -12.83 118.86
C ASN A 24 -11.93 -11.72 118.15
N VAL A 25 -12.60 -10.83 118.87
CA VAL A 25 -13.29 -9.68 118.25
C VAL A 25 -12.28 -8.74 117.59
N GLN A 26 -11.16 -8.44 118.25
CA GLN A 26 -10.11 -7.62 117.64
C GLN A 26 -9.46 -8.28 116.42
N LEU A 27 -9.35 -9.62 116.41
CA LEU A 27 -8.86 -10.36 115.25
C LEU A 27 -9.87 -10.29 114.10
N GLN A 28 -11.17 -10.45 114.39
CA GLN A 28 -12.22 -10.31 113.37
C GLN A 28 -12.24 -8.90 112.75
N GLU A 29 -12.14 -7.85 113.57
CA GLU A 29 -12.08 -6.47 113.06
C GLU A 29 -10.83 -6.24 112.19
N ARG A 30 -9.68 -6.80 112.57
CA ARG A 30 -8.46 -6.74 111.76
C ARG A 30 -8.62 -7.50 110.45
N ASP A 31 -9.25 -8.66 110.47
CA ASP A 31 -9.52 -9.45 109.28
C ASP A 31 -10.47 -8.71 108.33
N GLU A 32 -11.54 -8.09 108.82
CA GLU A 32 -12.44 -7.27 108.00
C GLU A 32 -11.74 -6.08 107.33
N VAL A 33 -10.83 -5.41 108.06
CA VAL A 33 -10.01 -4.32 107.51
C VAL A 33 -9.04 -4.85 106.45
N LEU A 34 -8.47 -6.04 106.66
CA LEU A 34 -7.60 -6.68 105.67
C LEU A 34 -8.37 -7.11 104.43
N PHE A 35 -9.58 -7.66 104.56
CA PHE A 35 -10.45 -8.00 103.43
C PHE A 35 -10.83 -6.77 102.62
N SER A 36 -11.20 -5.67 103.29
CA SER A 36 -11.52 -4.41 102.62
C SER A 36 -10.32 -3.83 101.84
N LYS A 37 -9.11 -3.95 102.40
CA LYS A 37 -7.87 -3.55 101.72
C LYS A 37 -7.55 -4.48 100.55
N LEU A 38 -7.74 -5.78 100.71
CA LEU A 38 -7.54 -6.77 99.66
C LEU A 38 -8.47 -6.50 98.47
N GLU A 39 -9.74 -6.22 98.74
CA GLU A 39 -10.74 -5.88 97.73
C GLU A 39 -10.39 -4.56 97.02
N SER A 40 -9.94 -3.54 97.75
CA SER A 40 -9.46 -2.28 97.16
C SER A 40 -8.26 -2.51 96.23
N ILE A 41 -7.30 -3.35 96.64
CA ILE A 41 -6.13 -3.69 95.83
C ILE A 41 -6.56 -4.51 94.60
N GLN A 42 -7.48 -5.46 94.76
CA GLN A 42 -8.00 -6.28 93.68
C GLN A 42 -8.75 -5.43 92.63
N ASN A 43 -9.57 -4.48 93.07
CA ASN A 43 -10.25 -3.55 92.17
C ASN A 43 -9.27 -2.63 91.43
N LYS A 44 -8.25 -2.10 92.12
CA LYS A 44 -7.19 -1.29 91.48
C LYS A 44 -6.39 -2.12 90.46
N LEU A 45 -6.07 -3.37 90.78
CA LEU A 45 -5.36 -4.27 89.87
C LEU A 45 -6.22 -4.65 88.65
N GLY A 46 -7.53 -4.85 88.84
CA GLY A 46 -8.48 -5.09 87.75
C GLY A 46 -8.57 -3.92 86.77
N GLN A 47 -8.68 -2.69 87.29
CA GLN A 47 -8.68 -1.47 86.47
C GLN A 47 -7.33 -1.23 85.76
N GLN A 48 -6.22 -1.53 86.44
CA GLN A 48 -4.89 -1.43 85.83
C GLN A 48 -4.67 -2.50 84.76
N SER A 49 -5.25 -3.69 84.92
CA SER A 49 -5.18 -4.77 83.93
C SER A 49 -6.02 -4.43 82.70
N ALA A 50 -7.24 -3.91 82.87
CA ALA A 50 -8.11 -3.49 81.78
C ALA A 50 -7.52 -2.30 80.98
N SER A 51 -6.96 -1.30 81.65
CA SER A 51 -6.30 -0.16 80.97
C SER A 51 -5.02 -0.57 80.24
N LYS A 52 -4.24 -1.51 80.78
CA LYS A 52 -3.05 -2.07 80.12
C LYS A 52 -3.40 -2.97 78.92
N SER A 53 -4.54 -3.65 78.92
CA SER A 53 -4.99 -4.42 77.74
C SER A 53 -5.58 -3.53 76.64
N ASP A 54 -6.27 -2.45 76.99
CA ASP A 54 -6.94 -1.58 76.01
C ASP A 54 -6.00 -0.61 75.30
N LEU A 55 -4.96 -0.13 75.98
CA LEU A 55 -3.99 0.81 75.41
C LEU A 55 -3.26 0.25 74.17
N PRO A 56 -2.69 -0.97 74.18
CA PRO A 56 -2.05 -1.54 73.00
C PRO A 56 -3.05 -1.81 71.87
N VAL A 57 -4.29 -2.21 72.18
CA VAL A 57 -5.33 -2.44 71.15
C VAL A 57 -5.73 -1.13 70.47
N LYS A 58 -5.96 -0.05 71.23
CA LYS A 58 -6.26 1.29 70.69
C LYS A 58 -5.09 1.86 69.89
N LEU A 59 -3.86 1.64 70.36
CA LEU A 59 -2.66 2.08 69.66
C LEU A 59 -2.51 1.33 68.33
N VAL A 60 -2.65 -0.01 68.32
CA VAL A 60 -2.62 -0.84 67.11
C VAL A 60 -3.73 -0.45 66.13
N HIS A 61 -4.95 -0.19 66.62
CA HIS A 61 -6.06 0.27 65.78
C HIS A 61 -5.78 1.65 65.16
N SER A 62 -5.23 2.60 65.93
CA SER A 62 -4.83 3.92 65.44
C SER A 62 -3.71 3.83 64.39
N TYR A 63 -2.68 3.00 64.64
CA TYR A 63 -1.62 2.71 63.66
C TYR A 63 -2.18 2.08 62.38
N PHE A 64 -3.11 1.13 62.50
CA PHE A 64 -3.77 0.50 61.36
C PHE A 64 -4.59 1.50 60.53
N MET A 65 -5.42 2.33 61.18
CA MET A 65 -6.20 3.37 60.51
C MET A 65 -5.31 4.41 59.82
N CYS A 66 -4.21 4.82 60.47
CA CYS A 66 -3.21 5.73 59.88
C CYS A 66 -2.53 5.09 58.66
N MET A 67 -2.14 3.82 58.74
CA MET A 67 -1.56 3.08 57.62
C MET A 67 -2.56 2.92 56.46
N CYS A 68 -3.82 2.59 56.74
CA CYS A 68 -4.88 2.52 55.73
C CYS A 68 -5.10 3.86 55.04
N PHE A 69 -5.16 4.96 55.79
CA PHE A 69 -5.33 6.30 55.22
C PHE A 69 -4.12 6.72 54.36
N ARG A 70 -2.89 6.43 54.81
CA ARG A 70 -1.67 6.69 54.03
C ARG A 70 -1.66 5.87 52.74
N SER A 71 -2.02 4.59 52.83
CA SER A 71 -2.15 3.69 51.68
C SER A 71 -3.18 4.20 50.68
N GLN A 72 -4.39 4.55 51.13
CA GLN A 72 -5.46 5.08 50.29
C GLN A 72 -5.06 6.42 49.64
N LYS A 73 -4.36 7.30 50.36
CA LYS A 73 -3.82 8.55 49.82
C LYS A 73 -2.76 8.30 48.75
N THR A 74 -1.88 7.32 48.93
CA THR A 74 -0.89 6.94 47.90
C THR A 74 -1.56 6.35 46.66
N TYR A 75 -2.59 5.51 46.81
CA TYR A 75 -3.36 4.99 45.68
C TYR A 75 -4.06 6.11 44.91
N ALA A 76 -4.75 7.02 45.61
CA ALA A 76 -5.42 8.16 44.97
C ALA A 76 -4.42 9.07 44.22
N LYS A 77 -3.24 9.33 44.83
CA LYS A 77 -2.18 10.12 44.20
C LYS A 77 -1.62 9.43 42.95
N ASN A 78 -1.41 8.12 42.99
CA ASN A 78 -0.91 7.34 41.85
C ASN A 78 -1.93 7.31 40.71
N THR A 79 -3.23 7.11 41.02
CA THR A 79 -4.30 7.16 40.01
C THR A 79 -4.40 8.53 39.35
N LEU A 80 -4.30 9.61 40.14
CA LEU A 80 -4.33 10.97 39.62
C LEU A 80 -3.10 11.29 38.77
N MET A 81 -1.91 10.82 39.17
CA MET A 81 -0.68 10.96 38.37
C MET A 81 -0.80 10.25 37.01
N ILE A 82 -1.33 9.03 37.00
CA ILE A 82 -1.58 8.28 35.74
C ILE A 82 -2.53 9.06 34.84
N LYS A 83 -3.59 9.65 35.41
CA LYS A 83 -4.55 10.45 34.64
C LYS A 83 -3.96 11.76 34.10
N ILE A 84 -3.07 12.42 34.85
CA ILE A 84 -2.34 13.60 34.37
C ILE A 84 -1.46 13.23 33.17
N ILE A 85 -0.68 12.16 33.27
CA ILE A 85 0.19 11.69 32.18
C ILE A 85 -0.65 11.34 30.93
N GLU A 86 -1.81 10.69 31.13
CA GLU A 86 -2.72 10.38 30.02
C GLU A 86 -3.30 11.65 29.37
N CYS A 87 -3.68 12.66 30.17
CA CYS A 87 -4.13 13.96 29.68
C CYS A 87 -3.04 14.70 28.90
N ASP A 88 -1.80 14.69 29.38
CA ASP A 88 -0.67 15.35 28.71
C ASP A 88 -0.35 14.65 27.39
N ARG A 89 -0.33 13.32 27.37
CA ARG A 89 -0.19 12.54 26.13
C ARG A 89 -1.28 12.88 25.11
N LEU A 90 -2.54 12.92 25.54
CA LEU A 90 -3.66 13.28 24.65
C LEU A 90 -3.54 14.73 24.14
N ARG A 91 -3.06 15.64 24.97
CA ARG A 91 -2.82 17.04 24.57
C ARG A 91 -1.74 17.15 23.49
N GLU A 92 -0.65 16.40 23.64
CA GLU A 92 0.41 16.34 22.62
C GLU A 92 -0.10 15.73 21.31
N GLU A 93 -0.90 14.66 21.38
CA GLU A 93 -1.51 14.04 20.20
C GLU A 93 -2.47 15.00 19.47
N VAL A 94 -3.28 15.74 20.22
CA VAL A 94 -4.16 16.79 19.65
C VAL A 94 -3.33 17.90 19.02
N SER A 95 -2.28 18.39 19.69
CA SER A 95 -1.39 19.42 19.15
C SER A 95 -0.72 18.96 17.84
N ALA A 96 -0.21 17.72 17.82
CA ALA A 96 0.40 17.14 16.63
C ALA A 96 -0.62 16.93 15.50
N ALA A 97 -1.85 16.53 15.81
CA ALA A 97 -2.92 16.41 14.83
C ALA A 97 -3.32 17.77 14.25
N SER A 98 -3.46 18.81 15.08
CA SER A 98 -3.74 20.17 14.63
C SER A 98 -2.64 20.72 13.72
N ALA A 99 -1.36 20.50 14.05
CA ALA A 99 -0.25 20.90 13.19
C ALA A 99 -0.29 20.20 11.82
N ARG A 100 -0.62 18.90 11.78
CA ARG A 100 -0.79 18.16 10.50
C ARG A 100 -1.95 18.71 9.68
N LEU A 101 -3.08 19.02 10.33
CA LEU A 101 -4.24 19.60 9.66
C LEU A 101 -3.92 20.97 9.06
N GLU A 102 -3.23 21.82 9.79
CA GLU A 102 -2.83 23.15 9.32
C GLU A 102 -1.88 23.09 8.09
N VAL A 103 -1.02 22.07 8.02
CA VAL A 103 -0.18 21.82 6.83
C VAL A 103 -1.03 21.39 5.63
N ILE A 104 -2.02 20.51 5.85
CA ILE A 104 -2.94 20.08 4.78
C ILE A 104 -3.76 21.27 4.28
N GLU A 105 -4.32 22.08 5.17
CA GLU A 105 -5.10 23.28 4.81
C GLU A 105 -4.26 24.31 4.04
N ARG A 106 -2.96 24.44 4.35
CA ARG A 106 -2.03 25.25 3.53
C ARG A 106 -1.90 24.66 2.12
N SER A 107 -1.63 23.37 2.02
CA SER A 107 -1.48 22.71 0.71
C SER A 107 -2.76 22.76 -0.14
N GLU A 108 -3.94 22.69 0.48
CA GLU A 108 -5.22 22.85 -0.22
C GLU A 108 -5.42 24.27 -0.73
N ARG A 109 -5.01 25.29 0.04
CA ARG A 109 -5.04 26.68 -0.41
C ARG A 109 -4.08 26.93 -1.56
N ASP A 110 -2.85 26.45 -1.45
CA ASP A 110 -1.84 26.58 -2.52
C ASP A 110 -2.34 25.90 -3.81
N LEU A 111 -2.91 24.69 -3.71
CA LEU A 111 -3.49 23.99 -4.85
C LEU A 111 -4.70 24.72 -5.45
N ALA A 112 -5.54 25.33 -4.62
CA ALA A 112 -6.67 26.14 -5.08
C ALA A 112 -6.21 27.40 -5.84
N GLU A 113 -5.16 28.05 -5.37
CA GLU A 113 -4.52 29.19 -6.05
C GLU A 113 -3.93 28.77 -7.40
N GLU A 114 -3.21 27.64 -7.45
CA GLU A 114 -2.69 27.08 -8.70
C GLU A 114 -3.82 26.74 -9.70
N CYS A 115 -4.91 26.13 -9.23
CA CYS A 115 -6.08 25.84 -10.06
C CYS A 115 -6.73 27.11 -10.61
N ALA A 116 -6.79 28.18 -9.81
CA ALA A 116 -7.34 29.47 -10.24
C ALA A 116 -6.46 30.12 -11.33
N VAL A 117 -5.13 30.12 -11.13
CA VAL A 117 -4.17 30.62 -12.14
C VAL A 117 -4.27 29.80 -13.42
N LEU A 118 -4.30 28.47 -13.31
CA LEU A 118 -4.40 27.58 -14.45
C LEU A 118 -5.70 27.80 -15.23
N LYS A 119 -6.83 27.97 -14.53
CA LYS A 119 -8.13 28.32 -15.16
C LYS A 119 -8.05 29.65 -15.90
N SER A 120 -7.42 30.67 -15.32
CA SER A 120 -7.20 31.97 -15.97
C SER A 120 -6.38 31.84 -17.25
N ASN A 121 -5.31 31.03 -17.21
CA ASN A 121 -4.46 30.76 -18.37
C ASN A 121 -5.23 30.03 -19.48
N PHE A 122 -6.03 29.02 -19.14
CA PHE A 122 -6.87 28.33 -20.13
C PHE A 122 -7.91 29.24 -20.78
N LEU A 123 -8.54 30.13 -20.00
CA LEU A 123 -9.47 31.12 -20.55
C LEU A 123 -8.77 32.09 -21.50
N SER A 124 -7.57 32.55 -21.12
CA SER A 124 -6.74 33.42 -21.95
C SER A 124 -6.34 32.73 -23.26
N LEU A 125 -5.88 31.48 -23.19
CA LEU A 125 -5.52 30.68 -24.36
C LEU A 125 -6.73 30.39 -25.26
N SER A 126 -7.88 30.06 -24.69
CA SER A 126 -9.13 29.85 -25.42
C SER A 126 -9.55 31.12 -26.18
N SER A 127 -9.44 32.29 -25.54
CA SER A 127 -9.71 33.57 -26.20
C SER A 127 -8.74 33.86 -27.35
N ALA A 128 -7.45 33.52 -27.19
CA ALA A 128 -6.44 33.68 -28.22
C ALA A 128 -6.67 32.74 -29.40
N TYR A 129 -6.99 31.47 -29.12
CA TYR A 129 -7.35 30.49 -30.14
C TYR A 129 -8.58 30.91 -30.94
N LYS A 130 -9.62 31.45 -30.28
CA LYS A 130 -10.79 31.98 -30.97
C LYS A 130 -10.43 33.13 -31.92
N ARG A 131 -9.58 34.07 -31.47
CA ARG A 131 -9.10 35.18 -32.31
C ARG A 131 -8.30 34.68 -33.52
N GLU A 132 -7.44 33.68 -33.33
CA GLU A 132 -6.66 33.11 -34.42
C GLU A 132 -7.56 32.36 -35.43
N ARG A 133 -8.59 31.68 -34.91
CA ARG A 133 -9.58 31.02 -35.75
C ARG A 133 -10.36 32.02 -36.60
N THR A 134 -10.85 33.11 -36.00
CA THR A 134 -11.56 34.15 -36.76
C THR A 134 -10.63 34.79 -37.78
N HIS A 135 -9.37 35.05 -37.43
CA HIS A 135 -8.39 35.58 -38.39
C HIS A 135 -8.11 34.62 -39.55
N SER A 136 -8.01 33.31 -39.27
CA SER A 136 -7.85 32.29 -40.31
C SER A 136 -9.07 32.19 -41.22
N GLU A 137 -10.28 32.31 -40.66
CA GLU A 137 -11.53 32.35 -41.41
C GLU A 137 -11.61 33.60 -42.31
N GLU A 138 -11.23 34.77 -41.80
CA GLU A 138 -11.10 36.02 -42.57
C GLU A 138 -10.10 35.88 -43.73
N LEU A 139 -8.89 35.39 -43.46
CA LEU A 139 -7.87 35.17 -44.50
C LEU A 139 -8.36 34.18 -45.57
N SER A 140 -9.07 33.13 -45.16
CA SER A 140 -9.65 32.17 -46.11
C SER A 140 -10.71 32.82 -47.01
N ALA A 141 -11.52 33.73 -46.46
CA ALA A 141 -12.50 34.49 -47.24
C ALA A 141 -11.83 35.48 -48.21
N GLU A 142 -10.75 36.14 -47.78
CA GLU A 142 -9.95 37.02 -48.65
C GLU A 142 -9.30 36.25 -49.80
N LEU A 143 -8.74 35.07 -49.54
CA LEU A 143 -8.15 34.21 -50.57
C LEU A 143 -9.21 33.72 -51.58
N LEU A 144 -10.42 33.39 -51.10
CA LEU A 144 -11.53 33.03 -51.98
C LEU A 144 -11.98 34.22 -52.84
N ALA A 145 -12.08 35.42 -52.27
CA ALA A 145 -12.40 36.63 -53.03
C ALA A 145 -11.32 36.93 -54.10
N LEU A 146 -10.04 36.77 -53.76
CA LEU A 146 -8.93 36.89 -54.70
C LEU A 146 -9.00 35.84 -55.82
N ALA A 147 -9.31 34.59 -55.51
CA ALA A 147 -9.50 33.56 -56.54
C ALA A 147 -10.65 33.88 -57.49
N LEU A 148 -11.79 34.35 -56.95
CA LEU A 148 -12.94 34.77 -57.77
C LEU A 148 -12.60 35.97 -58.68
N THR A 149 -11.88 36.96 -58.16
CA THR A 149 -11.42 38.10 -58.98
C THR A 149 -10.42 37.67 -60.05
N TYR A 150 -9.54 36.70 -59.75
CA TYR A 150 -8.64 36.13 -60.74
C TYR A 150 -9.41 35.40 -61.87
N ASP A 151 -10.38 34.56 -61.53
CA ASP A 151 -11.20 33.82 -62.50
C ASP A 151 -12.02 34.77 -63.40
N THR A 152 -12.57 35.84 -62.83
CA THR A 152 -13.28 36.86 -63.63
C THR A 152 -12.35 37.58 -64.60
N LEU A 153 -11.14 37.95 -64.19
CA LEU A 153 -10.12 38.53 -65.09
C LEU A 153 -9.68 37.55 -66.18
N LEU A 154 -9.55 36.27 -65.85
CA LEU A 154 -9.23 35.23 -66.83
C LEU A 154 -10.34 35.10 -67.87
N GLN A 155 -11.61 35.10 -67.46
CA GLN A 155 -12.74 35.09 -68.38
C GLN A 155 -12.77 36.32 -69.28
N GLU A 156 -12.48 37.52 -68.77
CA GLU A 156 -12.36 38.74 -69.58
C GLU A 156 -11.20 38.65 -70.58
N ARG A 157 -10.06 38.10 -70.16
CA ARG A 157 -8.92 37.84 -71.06
C ARG A 157 -9.26 36.84 -72.16
N GLU A 158 -10.01 35.78 -71.85
CA GLU A 158 -10.50 34.84 -72.85
C GLU A 158 -11.51 35.49 -73.80
N ARG A 159 -12.45 36.29 -73.29
CA ARG A 159 -13.41 37.05 -74.11
C ARG A 159 -12.69 37.97 -75.08
N THR A 160 -11.77 38.79 -74.59
CA THR A 160 -10.95 39.68 -75.43
C THR A 160 -10.11 38.90 -76.44
N HIS A 161 -9.51 37.77 -76.07
CA HIS A 161 -8.79 36.92 -77.01
C HIS A 161 -9.70 36.36 -78.11
N ARG A 162 -10.91 35.88 -77.76
CA ARG A 162 -11.92 35.44 -78.74
C ARG A 162 -12.32 36.58 -79.69
N HIS A 163 -12.54 37.79 -79.17
CA HIS A 163 -12.81 38.96 -80.02
C HIS A 163 -11.63 39.29 -80.94
N THR A 164 -10.40 39.20 -80.44
CA THR A 164 -9.19 39.45 -81.23
C THR A 164 -9.04 38.43 -82.37
N LEU A 165 -9.23 37.14 -82.07
CA LEU A 165 -9.22 36.06 -83.06
C LEU A 165 -10.31 36.24 -84.12
N GLU A 166 -11.51 36.69 -83.73
CA GLU A 166 -12.58 36.96 -84.68
C GLU A 166 -12.25 38.17 -85.56
N VAL A 167 -11.65 39.23 -85.00
CA VAL A 167 -11.13 40.37 -85.79
C VAL A 167 -10.04 39.92 -86.76
N GLU A 168 -9.11 39.06 -86.33
CA GLU A 168 -8.09 38.48 -87.22
C GLU A 168 -8.71 37.58 -88.29
N ARG A 169 -9.74 36.81 -87.97
CA ARG A 169 -10.48 36.00 -88.93
C ARG A 169 -11.18 36.87 -89.96
N VAL A 170 -11.86 37.95 -89.54
CA VAL A 170 -12.48 38.94 -90.43
C VAL A 170 -11.41 39.63 -91.27
N ARG A 171 -10.27 40.01 -90.67
CA ARG A 171 -9.13 40.60 -91.40
C ARG A 171 -8.57 39.61 -92.42
N ALA A 172 -8.43 38.34 -92.09
CA ALA A 172 -7.95 37.30 -93.00
C ALA A 172 -8.96 37.00 -94.12
N LEU A 173 -10.27 37.08 -93.85
CA LEU A 173 -11.31 37.02 -94.87
C LEU A 173 -11.24 38.24 -95.79
N LEU A 174 -11.06 39.44 -95.24
CA LEU A 174 -10.84 40.68 -96.00
C LEU A 174 -9.54 40.63 -96.81
N SER A 175 -8.47 40.06 -96.25
CA SER A 175 -7.21 39.79 -96.92
C SER A 175 -7.37 38.75 -98.02
N ARG A 176 -8.21 37.72 -97.86
CA ARG A 176 -8.53 36.76 -98.94
C ARG A 176 -9.37 37.39 -100.05
N THR A 177 -10.31 38.26 -99.72
CA THR A 177 -11.09 38.99 -100.73
C THR A 177 -10.26 40.06 -101.45
N SER A 178 -9.27 40.65 -100.78
CA SER A 178 -8.31 41.57 -101.42
C SER A 178 -7.20 40.82 -102.18
N GLN A 179 -6.76 39.64 -101.73
CA GLN A 179 -5.78 38.76 -102.40
C GLN A 179 -6.40 37.85 -103.48
N SER A 180 -7.71 37.96 -103.76
CA SER A 180 -8.27 37.48 -105.04
C SER A 180 -7.79 38.30 -106.25
N ARG A 181 -6.98 39.34 -106.03
CA ARG A 181 -6.08 39.90 -107.05
C ARG A 181 -4.64 39.78 -106.53
N VAL A 182 -3.82 39.04 -107.29
CA VAL A 182 -2.34 38.97 -107.24
C VAL A 182 -1.71 37.92 -106.31
N ARG A 183 -0.93 37.03 -106.94
CA ARG A 183 -0.09 35.93 -106.40
C ARG A 183 1.32 36.40 -106.00
N VAL A 184 2.09 35.47 -105.40
CA VAL A 184 3.58 35.40 -105.16
C VAL A 184 3.98 35.74 -103.69
N ARG A 185 5.01 35.23 -102.99
CA ARG A 185 5.78 33.95 -102.82
C ARG A 185 6.91 34.27 -101.78
N ARG A 186 7.02 33.51 -100.66
CA ARG A 186 8.16 33.23 -99.73
C ARG A 186 9.25 34.30 -99.41
N THR A 187 9.58 34.48 -98.11
CA THR A 187 10.87 34.08 -97.42
C THR A 187 10.92 34.47 -95.91
N TYR A 188 11.86 33.83 -95.19
CA TYR A 188 12.18 33.68 -93.75
C TYR A 188 12.51 34.93 -92.90
N THR A 189 12.36 34.87 -91.55
CA THR A 189 13.43 34.79 -90.50
C THR A 189 12.96 34.97 -89.03
N CYS A 190 13.71 34.33 -88.11
CA CYS A 190 13.79 34.30 -86.63
C CYS A 190 13.64 35.67 -85.89
N SER A 191 13.22 35.83 -84.61
CA SER A 191 13.93 35.41 -83.37
C SER A 191 13.19 35.81 -82.08
N SER A 192 13.49 35.06 -80.99
CA SER A 192 13.75 35.47 -79.59
C SER A 192 12.64 35.71 -78.52
N SER A 193 12.79 34.94 -77.42
CA SER A 193 12.61 35.30 -75.98
C SER A 193 11.17 35.38 -75.44
N SER A 194 10.76 34.82 -74.29
CA SER A 194 11.41 34.13 -73.17
C SER A 194 10.38 33.20 -72.51
N LYS A 195 10.71 31.91 -72.34
CA LYS A 195 10.09 31.04 -71.34
C LYS A 195 10.91 31.20 -70.07
N VAL A 196 10.44 31.99 -69.11
CA VAL A 196 10.95 31.95 -67.73
C VAL A 196 9.80 31.53 -66.83
N CYS A 197 9.96 30.30 -66.36
CA CYS A 197 9.24 29.66 -65.29
C CYS A 197 9.57 30.38 -63.98
N CYS A 198 8.59 31.03 -63.35
CA CYS A 198 8.65 31.48 -61.96
C CYS A 198 7.34 31.15 -61.25
N CYS A 199 7.11 29.87 -60.99
CA CYS A 199 6.18 29.41 -59.95
C CYS A 199 6.90 28.35 -59.13
N ARG A 200 7.77 28.78 -58.23
CA ARG A 200 8.27 27.96 -57.12
C ARG A 200 8.50 28.88 -55.93
N GLU A 201 7.44 29.15 -55.18
CA GLU A 201 7.53 29.62 -53.79
C GLU A 201 6.13 29.70 -53.20
N SER A 202 5.56 28.57 -52.78
CA SER A 202 4.48 28.50 -51.76
C SER A 202 4.04 27.07 -51.39
N GLU A 203 4.97 26.12 -51.23
CA GLU A 203 4.61 24.77 -50.72
C GLU A 203 5.56 24.23 -49.64
N HIS A 204 6.18 25.04 -48.78
CA HIS A 204 7.14 24.54 -47.77
C HIS A 204 6.91 25.04 -46.32
N THR A 205 5.67 25.26 -45.88
CA THR A 205 5.40 25.62 -44.47
C THR A 205 5.14 24.43 -43.53
N PRO A 206 4.43 23.34 -43.90
CA PRO A 206 4.20 22.23 -42.97
C PRO A 206 5.43 21.33 -42.78
N ASN A 207 6.24 21.10 -43.82
CA ASN A 207 7.45 20.27 -43.73
C ASN A 207 8.56 20.91 -42.88
N VAL A 208 8.62 22.26 -42.86
CA VAL A 208 9.59 23.00 -42.04
C VAL A 208 9.15 23.05 -40.57
N ALA A 209 7.84 23.18 -40.30
CA ALA A 209 7.29 23.11 -38.95
C ALA A 209 7.46 21.71 -38.34
N MET A 210 7.07 20.65 -39.06
CA MET A 210 7.28 19.25 -38.64
C MET A 210 8.76 18.91 -38.47
N GLY A 211 9.64 19.46 -39.31
CA GLY A 211 11.08 19.31 -39.18
C GLY A 211 11.68 20.01 -37.95
N ARG A 212 11.11 21.14 -37.52
CA ARG A 212 11.49 21.81 -36.27
C ARG A 212 11.05 21.02 -35.06
N GLU A 213 9.78 20.59 -35.04
CA GLU A 213 9.22 19.79 -33.94
C GLU A 213 9.94 18.44 -33.79
N GLN A 214 10.29 17.76 -34.90
CA GLN A 214 11.06 16.51 -34.82
C GLN A 214 12.49 16.73 -34.28
N LYS A 215 13.11 17.88 -34.58
CA LYS A 215 14.43 18.24 -34.02
C LYS A 215 14.34 18.64 -32.55
N GLU A 216 13.23 19.23 -32.12
CA GLU A 216 12.97 19.57 -30.73
C GLU A 216 12.66 18.32 -29.89
N ASN A 217 11.82 17.42 -30.40
CA ASN A 217 11.58 16.10 -29.78
C ASN A 217 12.87 15.28 -29.67
N LYS A 218 13.74 15.29 -30.69
CA LYS A 218 15.07 14.64 -30.60
C LYS A 218 15.94 15.24 -29.50
N ARG A 219 15.93 16.57 -29.33
CA ARG A 219 16.65 17.25 -28.25
C ARG A 219 16.06 16.92 -26.87
N ALA A 220 14.74 16.91 -26.75
CA ALA A 220 14.05 16.53 -25.52
C ALA A 220 14.37 15.09 -25.11
N ILE A 221 14.34 14.14 -26.05
CA ILE A 221 14.71 12.73 -25.80
C ILE A 221 16.18 12.61 -25.37
N GLN A 222 17.07 13.40 -25.95
CA GLN A 222 18.48 13.42 -25.53
C GLN A 222 18.66 14.01 -24.13
N SER A 223 17.92 15.08 -23.79
CA SER A 223 17.92 15.67 -22.44
C SER A 223 17.44 14.67 -21.40
N THR A 224 16.28 14.04 -21.63
CA THR A 224 15.74 13.04 -20.69
C THR A 224 16.64 11.82 -20.56
N ARG A 225 17.28 11.39 -21.65
CA ARG A 225 18.28 10.30 -21.60
C ARG A 225 19.51 10.70 -20.80
N HIS A 226 19.96 11.95 -20.90
CA HIS A 226 21.09 12.44 -20.13
C HIS A 226 20.73 12.58 -18.65
N GLU A 227 19.56 13.12 -18.33
CA GLU A 227 19.02 13.21 -16.97
C GLU A 227 18.85 11.83 -16.33
N LEU A 228 18.30 10.85 -17.05
CA LEU A 228 18.21 9.46 -16.57
C LEU A 228 19.59 8.85 -16.33
N SER A 229 20.56 9.13 -17.21
CA SER A 229 21.94 8.68 -17.01
C SER A 229 22.55 9.33 -15.76
N GLN A 230 22.30 10.62 -15.52
CA GLN A 230 22.78 11.34 -14.34
C GLN A 230 22.13 10.78 -13.06
N GLN A 231 20.82 10.54 -13.06
CA GLN A 231 20.09 9.91 -11.96
C GLN A 231 20.57 8.48 -11.69
N SER A 232 20.89 7.72 -12.73
CA SER A 232 21.46 6.37 -12.56
C SER A 232 22.85 6.41 -11.91
N ALA A 233 23.68 7.40 -12.26
CA ALA A 233 24.99 7.59 -11.66
C ALA A 233 24.89 8.02 -10.19
N THR A 234 23.99 8.95 -9.85
CA THR A 234 23.77 9.37 -8.45
C THR A 234 23.22 8.23 -7.60
N LEU A 235 22.33 7.39 -8.15
CA LEU A 235 21.82 6.20 -7.47
C LEU A 235 22.93 5.17 -7.20
N ILE A 236 23.87 4.96 -8.12
CA ILE A 236 25.01 4.07 -7.90
C ILE A 236 25.92 4.61 -6.79
N ILE A 237 26.19 5.92 -6.77
CA ILE A 237 27.00 6.55 -5.72
C ILE A 237 26.32 6.43 -4.36
N SER A 238 25.02 6.71 -4.26
CA SER A 238 24.28 6.58 -2.99
C SER A 238 24.18 5.13 -2.53
N GLN A 239 24.03 4.18 -3.46
CA GLN A 239 24.05 2.76 -3.14
C GLN A 239 25.43 2.30 -2.64
N HIS A 240 26.51 2.86 -3.18
CA HIS A 240 27.86 2.60 -2.69
C HIS A 240 28.08 3.16 -1.28
N GLN A 241 27.68 4.41 -1.03
CA GLN A 241 27.74 5.03 0.29
C GLN A 241 26.94 4.25 1.34
N LEU A 242 25.76 3.72 0.95
CA LEU A 242 24.99 2.84 1.83
C LEU A 242 25.77 1.56 2.18
N LYS A 243 26.41 0.92 1.18
CA LYS A 243 27.24 -0.27 1.42
C LYS A 243 28.42 0.04 2.34
N GLU A 244 29.10 1.16 2.14
CA GLU A 244 30.19 1.59 3.02
C GLU A 244 29.71 1.83 4.45
N ALA A 245 28.61 2.55 4.63
CA ALA A 245 28.01 2.76 5.94
C ALA A 245 27.61 1.44 6.62
N THR A 246 27.03 0.48 5.88
CA THR A 246 26.72 -0.85 6.44
C THR A 246 27.97 -1.64 6.85
N ALA A 247 29.08 -1.49 6.12
CA ALA A 247 30.35 -2.10 6.48
C ALA A 247 30.93 -1.46 7.74
N GLU A 248 30.85 -0.14 7.89
CA GLU A 248 31.27 0.57 9.11
C GLU A 248 30.43 0.18 10.33
N VAL A 249 29.11 0.05 10.18
CA VAL A 249 28.23 -0.47 11.24
C VAL A 249 28.67 -1.88 11.66
N SER A 250 29.00 -2.74 10.69
CA SER A 250 29.48 -4.10 10.96
C SER A 250 30.84 -4.10 11.68
N LYS A 251 31.77 -3.22 11.30
CA LYS A 251 33.06 -3.04 11.98
C LYS A 251 32.88 -2.57 13.42
N LEU A 252 32.09 -1.52 13.64
CA LEU A 252 31.80 -1.00 14.98
C LEU A 252 31.11 -2.04 15.86
N GLN A 253 30.19 -2.82 15.29
CA GLN A 253 29.53 -3.90 16.01
C GLN A 253 30.52 -4.99 16.44
N ASN A 254 31.51 -5.32 15.60
CA ASN A 254 32.55 -6.27 15.96
C ASN A 254 33.50 -5.71 17.03
N HIS A 255 33.89 -4.44 16.93
CA HIS A 255 34.70 -3.79 17.95
C HIS A 255 34.01 -3.77 19.31
N LEU A 256 32.71 -3.46 19.35
CA LEU A 256 31.90 -3.51 20.59
C LEU A 256 31.82 -4.93 21.18
N LYS A 257 31.76 -5.97 20.34
CA LYS A 257 31.82 -7.37 20.81
C LYS A 257 33.17 -7.70 21.42
N GLU A 258 34.27 -7.24 20.82
CA GLU A 258 35.62 -7.47 21.31
C GLU A 258 35.88 -6.77 22.64
N LEU A 259 35.53 -5.48 22.73
CA LEU A 259 35.62 -4.71 23.96
C LEU A 259 34.78 -5.35 25.09
N ASN A 260 33.57 -5.84 24.78
CA ASN A 260 32.77 -6.59 25.75
C ASN A 260 33.42 -7.91 26.19
N ARG A 261 34.09 -8.63 25.29
CA ARG A 261 34.84 -9.84 25.66
C ARG A 261 36.00 -9.50 26.59
N GLU A 262 36.72 -8.42 26.32
CA GLU A 262 37.80 -7.94 27.19
C GLU A 262 37.28 -7.54 28.57
N TYR A 263 36.20 -6.76 28.65
CA TYR A 263 35.59 -6.38 29.94
C TYR A 263 35.17 -7.61 30.74
N ARG A 264 34.53 -8.59 30.08
CA ARG A 264 34.17 -9.86 30.73
C ARG A 264 35.41 -10.60 31.23
N ALA A 265 36.46 -10.70 30.43
CA ALA A 265 37.69 -11.39 30.82
C ALA A 265 38.44 -10.68 31.97
N ARG A 266 38.40 -9.34 32.04
CA ARG A 266 38.95 -8.56 33.16
C ARG A 266 38.12 -8.78 34.43
N LEU A 267 36.79 -8.70 34.33
CA LEU A 267 35.89 -8.97 35.45
C LEU A 267 36.05 -10.40 36.00
N THR A 268 36.16 -11.40 35.12
CA THR A 268 36.38 -12.79 35.56
C THR A 268 37.71 -12.93 36.31
N ARG A 269 38.78 -12.27 35.86
CA ARG A 269 40.06 -12.25 36.59
C ARG A 269 39.94 -11.58 37.96
N TYR A 270 39.29 -10.43 38.06
CA TYR A 270 39.07 -9.76 39.35
C TYR A 270 38.27 -10.62 40.33
N ILE A 271 37.20 -11.26 39.86
CA ILE A 271 36.40 -12.19 40.69
C ILE A 271 37.26 -13.38 41.14
N GLN A 272 38.09 -13.93 40.26
CA GLN A 272 38.99 -15.04 40.61
C GLN A 272 40.05 -14.61 41.63
N GLU A 273 40.65 -13.43 41.48
CA GLU A 273 41.63 -12.86 42.41
C GLU A 273 41.00 -12.60 43.80
N GLU A 274 39.80 -12.03 43.87
CA GLU A 274 39.05 -11.85 45.14
C GLU A 274 38.59 -13.18 45.77
N CYS A 275 38.24 -14.19 44.97
CA CYS A 275 37.88 -15.50 45.52
C CYS A 275 39.08 -16.24 46.14
N VAL A 276 40.29 -16.05 45.59
CA VAL A 276 41.52 -16.65 46.13
C VAL A 276 41.93 -16.01 47.46
N THR A 277 41.67 -14.72 47.66
CA THR A 277 41.98 -14.02 48.92
C THR A 277 40.95 -14.32 50.03
N VAL A 278 39.68 -14.53 49.67
CA VAL A 278 38.59 -14.85 50.62
C VAL A 278 38.56 -16.34 51.02
N ALA A 279 39.27 -17.22 50.29
CA ALA A 279 39.39 -18.64 50.64
C ALA A 279 40.01 -18.91 52.03
N GLY A 280 40.59 -17.90 52.68
CA GLY A 280 41.05 -17.96 54.08
C GLY A 280 39.93 -17.86 55.13
N ASP A 281 38.71 -17.43 54.77
CA ASP A 281 37.59 -17.21 55.71
C ASP A 281 36.28 -17.82 55.14
N GLY A 282 36.14 -19.14 55.30
CA GLY A 282 35.24 -19.98 54.53
C GLY A 282 33.72 -19.74 54.70
N ASP A 283 33.27 -19.12 55.79
CA ASP A 283 31.82 -18.93 56.07
C ASP A 283 31.25 -17.65 55.44
N LEU A 284 31.99 -16.53 55.47
CA LEU A 284 31.59 -15.28 54.83
C LEU A 284 31.66 -15.39 53.30
N GLY A 285 32.67 -16.08 52.76
CA GLY A 285 32.80 -16.35 51.34
C GLY A 285 31.64 -17.18 50.76
N GLN A 286 31.16 -18.18 51.50
CA GLN A 286 30.01 -19.00 51.06
C GLN A 286 28.70 -18.22 51.07
N LYS A 287 28.47 -17.36 52.07
CA LYS A 287 27.27 -16.49 52.13
C LYS A 287 27.26 -15.46 51.01
N LEU A 288 28.39 -14.80 50.75
CA LEU A 288 28.51 -13.84 49.65
C LEU A 288 28.33 -14.55 48.29
N LYS A 289 28.93 -15.73 48.12
CA LYS A 289 28.75 -16.54 46.92
C LYS A 289 27.29 -16.91 46.69
N GLY A 290 26.58 -17.39 47.71
CA GLY A 290 25.14 -17.70 47.61
C GLY A 290 24.29 -16.47 47.28
N PHE A 291 24.62 -15.30 47.83
CA PHE A 291 23.94 -14.05 47.49
C PHE A 291 24.18 -13.62 46.03
N VAL A 292 25.42 -13.69 45.56
CA VAL A 292 25.76 -13.41 44.15
C VAL A 292 25.10 -14.40 43.20
N GLU A 293 25.06 -15.70 43.55
CA GLU A 293 24.37 -16.72 42.77
C GLU A 293 22.84 -16.47 42.70
N SER A 294 22.21 -16.09 43.81
CA SER A 294 20.79 -15.70 43.85
C SER A 294 20.53 -14.49 42.97
N MET A 295 21.34 -13.42 43.11
CA MET A 295 21.20 -12.21 42.30
C MET A 295 21.41 -12.48 40.82
N LEU A 296 22.37 -13.34 40.47
CA LEU A 296 22.63 -13.73 39.09
C LEU A 296 21.44 -14.51 38.50
N GLU A 297 20.81 -15.38 39.28
CA GLU A 297 19.59 -16.07 38.83
C GLU A 297 18.36 -15.18 38.77
N GLU A 298 18.19 -14.22 39.67
CA GLU A 298 17.14 -13.20 39.56
C GLU A 298 17.32 -12.36 38.29
N VAL A 299 18.56 -11.97 37.96
CA VAL A 299 18.87 -11.24 36.72
C VAL A 299 18.58 -12.12 35.50
N LYS A 300 19.04 -13.37 35.48
CA LYS A 300 18.77 -14.30 34.37
C LYS A 300 17.27 -14.53 34.18
N THR A 301 16.52 -14.80 35.25
CA THR A 301 15.07 -15.04 35.20
C THR A 301 14.31 -13.78 34.79
N SER A 302 14.73 -12.60 35.24
CA SER A 302 14.21 -11.30 34.79
C SER A 302 14.42 -11.10 33.28
N TYR A 303 15.63 -11.35 32.75
CA TYR A 303 15.89 -11.29 31.32
C TYR A 303 15.09 -12.34 30.53
N ARG A 304 14.97 -13.57 31.03
CA ARG A 304 14.12 -14.62 30.42
C ARG A 304 12.65 -14.20 30.36
N SER A 305 12.11 -13.67 31.46
CA SER A 305 10.74 -13.14 31.51
C SER A 305 10.55 -11.99 30.52
N ARG A 306 11.50 -11.06 30.43
CA ARG A 306 11.48 -9.95 29.48
C ARG A 306 11.55 -10.44 28.03
N GLU A 307 12.43 -11.39 27.71
CA GLU A 307 12.51 -12.03 26.39
C GLU A 307 11.21 -12.74 26.01
N GLU A 308 10.60 -13.45 26.95
CA GLU A 308 9.29 -14.08 26.74
C GLU A 308 8.18 -13.06 26.50
N GLN A 309 8.17 -11.94 27.23
CA GLN A 309 7.22 -10.85 27.01
C GLN A 309 7.39 -10.25 25.62
N LEU A 310 8.63 -9.96 25.21
CA LEU A 310 8.93 -9.40 23.89
C LEU A 310 8.57 -10.38 22.78
N THR A 311 8.88 -11.66 22.92
CA THR A 311 8.50 -12.68 21.93
C THR A 311 6.99 -12.89 21.86
N LYS A 312 6.27 -12.85 22.99
CA LYS A 312 4.80 -12.87 23.03
C LYS A 312 4.21 -11.64 22.32
N ALA A 313 4.76 -10.44 22.57
CA ALA A 313 4.35 -9.21 21.90
C ALA A 313 4.61 -9.24 20.38
N ILE A 314 5.78 -9.71 19.95
CA ILE A 314 6.08 -9.87 18.52
C ILE A 314 5.10 -10.86 17.86
N ARG A 315 4.79 -11.98 18.54
CA ARG A 315 3.80 -12.95 18.05
C ARG A 315 2.39 -12.34 17.97
N SER A 316 1.98 -11.55 18.95
CA SER A 316 0.67 -10.88 18.92
C SER A 316 0.60 -9.82 17.81
N TYR A 317 1.64 -9.01 17.63
CA TYR A 317 1.72 -8.04 16.53
C TYR A 317 1.70 -8.72 15.17
N ARG A 318 2.48 -9.79 14.97
CA ARG A 318 2.42 -10.57 13.72
C ARG A 318 1.02 -11.13 13.46
N LYS A 319 0.37 -11.69 14.48
CA LYS A 319 -1.00 -12.18 14.36
C LYS A 319 -1.99 -11.06 14.03
N HIS A 320 -1.83 -9.89 14.63
CA HIS A 320 -2.68 -8.73 14.37
C HIS A 320 -2.49 -8.21 12.94
N ILE A 321 -1.24 -8.06 12.48
CA ILE A 321 -0.90 -7.66 11.11
C ILE A 321 -1.46 -8.67 10.10
N GLN A 322 -1.31 -9.96 10.36
CA GLN A 322 -1.88 -10.99 9.49
C GLN A 322 -3.43 -10.93 9.46
N GLY A 323 -4.06 -10.69 10.62
CA GLY A 323 -5.50 -10.47 10.70
C GLY A 323 -5.96 -9.25 9.89
N LEU A 324 -5.26 -8.13 10.02
CA LEU A 324 -5.55 -6.88 9.29
C LEU A 324 -5.29 -7.04 7.78
N SER A 325 -4.25 -7.79 7.39
CA SER A 325 -4.00 -8.13 5.99
C SER A 325 -5.15 -8.97 5.41
N ASN A 326 -5.65 -9.95 6.17
CA ASN A 326 -6.77 -10.78 5.74
C ASN A 326 -8.06 -9.97 5.59
N THR A 327 -8.38 -9.07 6.53
CA THR A 327 -9.57 -8.21 6.41
C THR A 327 -9.44 -7.23 5.24
N TYR A 328 -8.26 -6.66 5.04
CA TYR A 328 -7.96 -5.80 3.89
C TYR A 328 -8.12 -6.56 2.56
N GLN A 329 -7.64 -7.81 2.48
CA GLN A 329 -7.83 -8.65 1.30
C GLN A 329 -9.31 -8.99 1.04
N GLN A 330 -10.08 -9.29 2.10
CA GLN A 330 -11.52 -9.53 1.99
C GLN A 330 -12.27 -8.28 1.50
N LEU A 331 -11.93 -7.10 2.04
CA LEU A 331 -12.50 -5.83 1.62
C LEU A 331 -12.18 -5.53 0.16
N LEU A 332 -10.93 -5.77 -0.26
CA LEU A 332 -10.55 -5.66 -1.67
C LEU A 332 -11.39 -6.57 -2.55
N VAL A 333 -11.60 -7.84 -2.16
CA VAL A 333 -12.45 -8.80 -2.90
C VAL A 333 -13.88 -8.28 -3.04
N ALA A 334 -14.47 -7.78 -1.95
CA ALA A 334 -15.82 -7.20 -1.95
C ALA A 334 -15.90 -5.97 -2.87
N TYR A 335 -14.90 -5.09 -2.82
CA TYR A 335 -14.79 -3.94 -3.71
C TYR A 335 -14.69 -4.37 -5.19
N ARG A 336 -13.93 -5.43 -5.51
CA ARG A 336 -13.88 -5.96 -6.89
C ARG A 336 -15.25 -6.36 -7.39
N LEU A 337 -15.96 -7.15 -6.58
CA LEU A 337 -17.26 -7.71 -6.95
C LEU A 337 -18.26 -6.58 -7.18
N GLN A 338 -18.30 -5.60 -6.29
CA GLN A 338 -19.16 -4.43 -6.42
C GLN A 338 -18.82 -3.62 -7.68
N ARG A 339 -17.53 -3.43 -7.97
CA ARG A 339 -17.06 -2.72 -9.16
C ARG A 339 -17.45 -3.44 -10.46
N GLU A 340 -17.28 -4.75 -10.50
CA GLU A 340 -17.69 -5.59 -11.64
C GLU A 340 -19.20 -5.55 -11.85
N GLN A 341 -20.00 -5.54 -10.77
CA GLN A 341 -21.45 -5.36 -10.84
C GLN A 341 -21.85 -4.00 -11.42
N ILE A 342 -21.19 -2.92 -11.00
CA ILE A 342 -21.44 -1.56 -11.54
C ILE A 342 -21.06 -1.48 -13.02
N LEU A 343 -19.94 -2.10 -13.42
CA LEU A 343 -19.51 -2.12 -14.82
C LEU A 343 -20.39 -3.01 -15.72
N ALA A 344 -21.05 -4.02 -15.15
CA ALA A 344 -21.98 -4.89 -15.87
C ALA A 344 -23.36 -4.24 -16.09
N LEU A 345 -23.72 -3.22 -15.31
CA LEU A 345 -24.96 -2.48 -15.49
C LEU A 345 -24.88 -1.59 -16.75
N PRO A 346 -25.88 -1.66 -17.65
CA PRO A 346 -25.88 -0.89 -18.90
C PRO A 346 -26.14 0.62 -18.70
N GLU A 347 -26.58 1.04 -17.52
CA GLU A 347 -26.80 2.45 -17.17
C GLU A 347 -25.52 3.05 -16.59
N HIS A 348 -24.85 3.90 -17.36
CA HIS A 348 -23.59 4.58 -16.99
C HIS A 348 -23.74 5.66 -15.89
N ALA A 349 -24.72 5.52 -14.97
CA ALA A 349 -25.03 6.54 -13.97
C ALA A 349 -24.10 6.51 -12.74
N LEU A 350 -23.44 5.38 -12.47
CA LEU A 350 -22.57 5.21 -11.31
C LEU A 350 -21.12 4.99 -11.75
N GLU A 351 -20.22 5.87 -11.31
CA GLU A 351 -18.79 5.74 -11.58
C GLU A 351 -18.20 4.60 -10.73
N ALA A 352 -17.67 3.58 -11.38
CA ALA A 352 -17.12 2.36 -10.79
C ALA A 352 -15.90 2.59 -9.86
N GLY A 353 -15.36 3.82 -9.78
CA GLY A 353 -14.22 4.17 -8.95
C GLY A 353 -12.86 3.62 -9.44
N PRO A 354 -11.77 3.95 -8.73
CA PRO A 354 -10.41 3.60 -9.13
C PRO A 354 -10.13 2.09 -9.12
N PRO A 355 -9.30 1.55 -10.03
CA PRO A 355 -8.90 0.14 -10.02
C PRO A 355 -8.22 -0.29 -8.71
N GLU A 356 -8.38 -1.55 -8.31
CA GLU A 356 -7.82 -2.05 -7.03
C GLU A 356 -6.29 -2.03 -6.95
N ALA A 357 -5.61 -1.94 -8.09
CA ALA A 357 -4.16 -1.78 -8.16
C ALA A 357 -3.69 -0.53 -7.41
N HIS A 358 -4.54 0.50 -7.30
CA HIS A 358 -4.23 1.73 -6.58
C HIS A 358 -4.26 1.59 -5.05
N PHE A 359 -4.87 0.53 -4.51
CA PHE A 359 -5.01 0.37 -3.07
C PHE A 359 -3.91 -0.49 -2.44
N SER A 360 -3.11 -1.20 -3.23
CA SER A 360 -2.19 -2.21 -2.69
C SER A 360 -1.13 -1.61 -1.76
N PRO A 361 -0.95 -2.16 -0.54
CA PRO A 361 0.16 -1.77 0.32
C PRO A 361 1.50 -2.19 -0.32
N ALA A 362 2.42 -1.24 -0.43
CA ALA A 362 3.72 -1.37 -1.10
C ALA A 362 4.76 -2.22 -0.35
N GLU A 363 4.41 -2.82 0.80
CA GLU A 363 5.33 -3.65 1.59
C GLU A 363 5.50 -5.05 0.95
N THR A 364 6.38 -5.06 -0.04
CA THR A 364 6.68 -6.16 -0.96
C THR A 364 7.57 -7.23 -0.32
N GLU A 365 8.10 -6.97 0.87
CA GLU A 365 9.18 -7.76 1.47
C GLU A 365 8.71 -9.01 2.23
N LEU A 366 7.45 -9.04 2.71
CA LEU A 366 6.88 -10.17 3.45
C LEU A 366 5.95 -11.06 2.62
N ARG A 367 5.67 -10.69 1.37
CA ARG A 367 4.79 -11.46 0.46
C ARG A 367 5.54 -12.57 -0.25
N GLY A 368 4.87 -13.72 -0.41
CA GLY A 368 5.33 -14.79 -1.28
C GLY A 368 5.39 -14.33 -2.75
N GLU A 369 6.21 -15.01 -3.55
CA GLU A 369 6.40 -14.71 -4.98
C GLU A 369 5.06 -14.70 -5.75
N THR A 370 4.15 -15.58 -5.38
CA THR A 370 2.78 -15.67 -5.93
C THR A 370 1.98 -14.37 -5.78
N ASP A 371 2.15 -13.66 -4.66
CA ASP A 371 1.41 -12.42 -4.46
C ASP A 371 2.01 -11.25 -5.26
N ARG A 372 3.33 -11.27 -5.48
CA ARG A 372 4.02 -10.30 -6.34
C ARG A 372 3.62 -10.49 -7.80
N GLU A 373 3.51 -11.74 -8.25
CA GLU A 373 2.99 -12.08 -9.58
C GLU A 373 1.53 -11.64 -9.73
N LEU A 374 0.70 -11.88 -8.71
CA LEU A 374 -0.68 -11.37 -8.69
C LEU A 374 -0.74 -9.84 -8.77
N HIS A 375 0.22 -9.12 -8.19
CA HIS A 375 0.28 -7.67 -8.33
C HIS A 375 0.63 -7.23 -9.75
N ARG A 376 1.64 -7.83 -10.38
CA ARG A 376 1.98 -7.54 -11.78
C ARG A 376 0.80 -7.82 -12.72
N LEU A 377 0.11 -8.94 -12.53
CA LEU A 377 -1.06 -9.29 -13.33
C LEU A 377 -2.22 -8.30 -13.13
N ARG A 378 -2.36 -7.69 -11.94
CA ARG A 378 -3.38 -6.65 -11.70
C ARG A 378 -3.04 -5.35 -12.41
N GLU A 379 -1.77 -4.94 -12.39
CA GLU A 379 -1.29 -3.75 -13.12
C GLU A 379 -1.46 -3.94 -14.63
N ASP A 380 -1.10 -5.13 -15.14
CA ASP A 380 -1.28 -5.50 -16.54
C ASP A 380 -2.76 -5.51 -16.94
N LYS A 381 -3.65 -6.07 -16.11
CA LYS A 381 -5.11 -6.02 -16.32
C LYS A 381 -5.61 -4.57 -16.40
N ALA A 382 -5.22 -3.71 -15.46
CA ALA A 382 -5.65 -2.30 -15.45
C ALA A 382 -5.17 -1.53 -16.70
N ARG A 383 -3.93 -1.80 -17.15
CA ARG A 383 -3.38 -1.23 -18.39
C ARG A 383 -4.13 -1.71 -19.64
N LEU A 384 -4.45 -2.99 -19.72
CA LEU A 384 -5.21 -3.53 -20.84
C LEU A 384 -6.66 -3.01 -20.85
N GLU A 385 -7.29 -2.86 -19.69
CA GLU A 385 -8.62 -2.25 -19.56
C GLU A 385 -8.65 -0.79 -20.05
N SER A 386 -7.64 0.02 -19.71
CA SER A 386 -7.56 1.41 -20.17
C SER A 386 -7.32 1.51 -21.68
N GLN A 387 -6.45 0.65 -22.23
CA GLN A 387 -6.23 0.56 -23.67
C GLN A 387 -7.50 0.15 -24.42
N LEU A 388 -8.26 -0.80 -23.88
CA LEU A 388 -9.52 -1.25 -24.47
C LEU A 388 -10.60 -0.16 -24.45
N LYS A 389 -10.71 0.62 -23.35
CA LYS A 389 -11.60 1.80 -23.30
C LYS A 389 -11.24 2.83 -24.37
N LEU A 390 -9.97 3.19 -24.47
CA LEU A 390 -9.48 4.14 -25.49
C LEU A 390 -9.72 3.62 -26.92
N ALA A 391 -9.52 2.32 -27.17
CA ALA A 391 -9.80 1.71 -28.45
C ALA A 391 -11.30 1.76 -28.79
N ARG A 392 -12.18 1.45 -27.83
CA ARG A 392 -13.65 1.56 -28.00
C ARG A 392 -14.09 2.98 -28.30
N GLU A 393 -13.56 3.98 -27.58
CA GLU A 393 -13.86 5.38 -27.85
C GLU A 393 -13.40 5.82 -29.25
N LYS A 394 -12.22 5.38 -29.69
CA LYS A 394 -11.73 5.64 -31.05
C LYS A 394 -12.66 5.03 -32.10
N VAL A 395 -13.11 3.79 -31.90
CA VAL A 395 -14.06 3.11 -32.79
C VAL A 395 -15.39 3.86 -32.83
N LEU A 396 -15.93 4.28 -31.67
CA LEU A 396 -17.17 5.06 -31.62
C LEU A 396 -17.03 6.41 -32.34
N LYS A 397 -15.93 7.14 -32.13
CA LYS A 397 -15.64 8.40 -32.85
C LYS A 397 -15.56 8.18 -34.36
N ASN A 398 -14.91 7.10 -34.80
CA ASN A 398 -14.83 6.73 -36.21
C ASN A 398 -16.21 6.37 -36.80
N ILE A 399 -17.03 5.61 -36.05
CA ILE A 399 -18.40 5.27 -36.48
C ILE A 399 -19.25 6.54 -36.62
N VAL A 400 -19.20 7.45 -35.64
CA VAL A 400 -19.93 8.73 -35.69
C VAL A 400 -19.45 9.58 -36.87
N LEU A 401 -18.14 9.67 -37.11
CA LEU A 401 -17.59 10.39 -38.25
C LEU A 401 -18.07 9.81 -39.59
N ILE A 402 -18.04 8.49 -39.73
CA ILE A 402 -18.53 7.78 -40.92
C ILE A 402 -20.03 8.06 -41.11
N LEU A 403 -20.83 8.01 -40.03
CA LEU A 403 -22.26 8.28 -40.07
C LEU A 403 -22.55 9.73 -40.49
N CYS A 404 -21.80 10.70 -39.95
CA CYS A 404 -21.90 12.11 -40.34
C CYS A 404 -21.58 12.31 -41.83
N ILE A 405 -20.52 11.68 -42.34
CA ILE A 405 -20.14 11.76 -43.77
C ILE A 405 -21.23 11.13 -44.66
N ILE A 406 -21.83 10.01 -44.23
CA ILE A 406 -22.90 9.34 -44.97
C ILE A 406 -24.16 10.22 -45.00
N VAL A 407 -24.56 10.78 -43.86
CA VAL A 407 -25.72 11.70 -43.77
C VAL A 407 -25.49 12.97 -44.59
N GLU A 408 -24.29 13.54 -44.55
CA GLU A 408 -23.96 14.73 -45.35
C GLU A 408 -23.96 14.44 -46.86
N LYS A 409 -23.48 13.27 -47.29
CA LYS A 409 -23.57 12.81 -48.69
C LYS A 409 -25.02 12.53 -49.12
N LEU A 410 -25.83 11.96 -48.24
CA LEU A 410 -27.26 11.71 -48.46
C LEU A 410 -28.08 13.00 -48.56
N CYS A 411 -27.74 14.03 -47.79
CA CYS A 411 -28.42 15.32 -47.85
C CYS A 411 -28.04 16.15 -49.10
N ARG A 412 -26.87 15.92 -49.71
CA ARG A 412 -26.40 16.66 -50.91
C ARG A 412 -26.89 16.08 -52.23
N VAL A 413 -27.24 14.80 -52.28
CA VAL A 413 -27.75 14.16 -53.50
C VAL A 413 -29.21 13.83 -53.25
N GLY A 414 -30.12 14.53 -53.92
CA GLY A 414 -31.50 14.05 -54.04
C GLY A 414 -31.46 12.72 -54.80
N LEU A 415 -31.36 11.61 -54.07
CA LEU A 415 -31.15 10.30 -54.66
C LEU A 415 -32.45 9.79 -55.25
N THR A 416 -32.41 9.52 -56.55
CA THR A 416 -33.38 8.62 -57.17
C THR A 416 -33.27 7.24 -56.50
N GLN A 417 -34.41 6.58 -56.32
CA GLN A 417 -34.55 5.31 -55.59
C GLN A 417 -33.54 4.24 -56.03
N ASP A 418 -33.16 4.23 -57.31
CA ASP A 418 -32.22 3.26 -57.88
C ASP A 418 -30.78 3.47 -57.38
N ALA A 419 -30.32 4.71 -57.22
CA ALA A 419 -29.00 5.00 -56.67
C ALA A 419 -28.92 4.63 -55.18
N TRP A 420 -30.03 4.74 -54.43
CA TRP A 420 -30.12 4.29 -53.05
C TRP A 420 -30.10 2.76 -52.93
N ASN A 421 -30.80 2.07 -53.84
CA ASN A 421 -30.77 0.61 -53.94
C ASN A 421 -29.36 0.08 -54.24
N ASP A 422 -28.59 0.76 -55.09
CA ASP A 422 -27.20 0.41 -55.41
C ASP A 422 -26.27 0.57 -54.19
N VAL A 423 -26.43 1.65 -53.41
CA VAL A 423 -25.67 1.84 -52.17
C VAL A 423 -26.01 0.76 -51.15
N ILE A 424 -27.28 0.40 -50.98
CA ILE A 424 -27.70 -0.70 -50.09
C ILE A 424 -27.10 -2.03 -50.55
N LYS A 425 -27.08 -2.28 -51.86
CA LYS A 425 -26.48 -3.48 -52.44
C LYS A 425 -24.98 -3.55 -52.16
N GLN A 426 -24.25 -2.45 -52.37
CA GLN A 426 -22.82 -2.36 -52.06
C GLN A 426 -22.53 -2.56 -50.58
N LEU A 427 -23.34 -1.99 -49.68
CA LEU A 427 -23.20 -2.18 -48.24
C LEU A 427 -23.43 -3.64 -47.83
N LYS A 428 -24.42 -4.31 -48.43
CA LYS A 428 -24.66 -5.75 -48.22
C LYS A 428 -23.50 -6.59 -48.74
N GLU A 429 -22.93 -6.25 -49.88
CA GLU A 429 -21.81 -6.96 -50.49
C GLU A 429 -20.51 -6.79 -49.69
N ILE A 430 -20.22 -5.57 -49.20
CA ILE A 430 -19.09 -5.32 -48.29
C ILE A 430 -19.29 -6.06 -46.97
N LYS A 431 -20.49 -6.03 -46.40
CA LYS A 431 -20.81 -6.78 -45.17
C LYS A 431 -20.58 -8.27 -45.35
N ASN A 432 -21.14 -8.85 -46.41
CA ASN A 432 -21.05 -10.29 -46.65
C ASN A 432 -19.61 -10.71 -46.98
N SER A 433 -18.89 -9.97 -47.83
CA SER A 433 -17.49 -10.28 -48.15
C SER A 433 -16.56 -10.17 -46.94
N THR A 434 -16.77 -9.18 -46.07
CA THR A 434 -16.01 -9.03 -44.81
C THR A 434 -16.33 -10.19 -43.86
N GLN A 435 -17.61 -10.55 -43.74
CA GLN A 435 -18.03 -11.67 -42.89
C GLN A 435 -17.46 -13.00 -43.39
N GLU A 436 -17.53 -13.28 -44.69
CA GLU A 436 -16.95 -14.49 -45.27
C GLU A 436 -15.43 -14.55 -45.06
N ALA A 437 -14.71 -13.42 -45.16
CA ALA A 437 -13.28 -13.38 -44.89
C ALA A 437 -12.97 -13.74 -43.42
N GLN A 438 -13.74 -13.21 -42.48
CA GLN A 438 -13.60 -13.54 -41.05
C GLN A 438 -13.96 -15.00 -40.76
N GLU A 439 -14.99 -15.55 -41.41
CA GLU A 439 -15.35 -16.96 -41.27
C GLU A 439 -14.27 -17.88 -41.84
N ARG A 440 -13.67 -17.53 -42.99
CA ARG A 440 -12.51 -18.25 -43.54
C ARG A 440 -11.31 -18.22 -42.60
N GLU A 441 -10.98 -17.06 -42.04
CA GLU A 441 -9.90 -16.93 -41.04
C GLU A 441 -10.19 -17.74 -39.79
N ARG A 442 -11.43 -17.70 -39.28
CA ARG A 442 -11.85 -18.50 -38.13
C ARG A 442 -11.70 -20.00 -38.41
N VAL A 443 -12.15 -20.48 -39.57
CA VAL A 443 -12.00 -21.90 -39.96
C VAL A 443 -10.52 -22.27 -40.09
N GLN A 444 -9.69 -21.40 -40.67
CA GLN A 444 -8.25 -21.63 -40.79
C GLN A 444 -7.56 -21.70 -39.42
N LEU A 445 -7.93 -20.83 -38.49
CA LEU A 445 -7.40 -20.85 -37.13
C LEU A 445 -7.82 -22.10 -36.37
N ILE A 446 -9.07 -22.55 -36.52
CA ILE A 446 -9.55 -23.81 -35.94
C ILE A 446 -8.78 -25.00 -36.54
N ALA A 447 -8.57 -25.03 -37.86
CA ALA A 447 -7.77 -26.08 -38.50
C ALA A 447 -6.32 -26.09 -37.99
N ARG A 448 -5.69 -24.92 -37.81
CA ARG A 448 -4.34 -24.84 -37.22
C ARG A 448 -4.31 -25.27 -35.75
N ALA A 449 -5.33 -24.91 -34.98
CA ALA A 449 -5.44 -25.29 -33.58
C ALA A 449 -5.59 -26.80 -33.41
N THR A 450 -6.45 -27.45 -34.20
CA THR A 450 -6.63 -28.91 -34.18
C THR A 450 -5.35 -29.66 -34.54
N VAL A 451 -4.62 -29.24 -35.57
CA VAL A 451 -3.30 -29.81 -35.90
C VAL A 451 -2.28 -29.63 -34.76
N ALA A 452 -2.27 -28.47 -34.11
CA ALA A 452 -1.39 -28.24 -32.95
C ALA A 452 -1.78 -29.12 -31.74
N GLU A 453 -3.07 -29.32 -31.50
CA GLU A 453 -3.57 -30.23 -30.46
C GLU A 453 -3.15 -31.68 -30.75
N GLU A 454 -3.25 -32.13 -32.01
CA GLU A 454 -2.77 -33.45 -32.46
C GLU A 454 -1.26 -33.59 -32.22
N GLN A 455 -0.43 -32.63 -32.63
CA GLN A 455 1.01 -32.65 -32.38
C GLN A 455 1.35 -32.73 -30.88
N VAL A 456 0.63 -32.00 -30.03
CA VAL A 456 0.82 -32.07 -28.57
C VAL A 456 0.45 -33.45 -28.03
N SER A 457 -0.63 -34.05 -28.55
CA SER A 457 -1.04 -35.41 -28.18
C SER A 457 -0.02 -36.47 -28.61
N GLU A 458 0.57 -36.35 -29.81
CA GLU A 458 1.64 -37.23 -30.29
C GLU A 458 2.90 -37.09 -29.42
N LEU A 459 3.29 -35.87 -29.07
CA LEU A 459 4.41 -35.62 -28.16
C LEU A 459 4.15 -36.20 -26.78
N LYS A 460 2.92 -36.08 -26.27
CA LYS A 460 2.52 -36.66 -25.00
C LYS A 460 2.59 -38.18 -25.05
N GLU A 461 2.07 -38.80 -26.09
CA GLU A 461 2.15 -40.24 -26.29
C GLU A 461 3.61 -40.70 -26.41
N TYR A 462 4.45 -39.95 -27.12
CA TYR A 462 5.88 -40.22 -27.21
C TYR A 462 6.56 -40.19 -25.83
N VAL A 463 6.28 -39.17 -25.03
CA VAL A 463 6.79 -39.08 -23.66
C VAL A 463 6.30 -40.25 -22.81
N ASP A 464 5.00 -40.54 -22.82
CA ASP A 464 4.40 -41.60 -22.01
C ASP A 464 4.97 -42.98 -22.40
N ASN A 465 5.12 -43.26 -23.70
CA ASN A 465 5.61 -44.54 -24.21
C ASN A 465 7.14 -44.69 -24.05
N HIS A 466 7.92 -43.67 -24.42
CA HIS A 466 9.38 -43.78 -24.48
C HIS A 466 10.04 -43.49 -23.13
N LEU A 467 9.55 -42.52 -22.36
CA LEU A 467 10.18 -42.16 -21.09
C LEU A 467 10.02 -43.27 -20.04
N GLY A 468 8.86 -43.95 -20.04
CA GLY A 468 8.64 -45.17 -19.26
C GLY A 468 9.58 -46.31 -19.65
N ARG A 469 9.75 -46.57 -20.96
CA ARG A 469 10.68 -47.58 -21.49
C ARG A 469 12.13 -47.24 -21.16
N TYR A 470 12.56 -45.99 -21.36
CA TYR A 470 13.91 -45.55 -20.99
C TYR A 470 14.15 -45.67 -19.49
N LYS A 471 13.18 -45.34 -18.63
CA LYS A 471 13.32 -45.53 -17.18
C LYS A 471 13.50 -47.00 -16.81
N LEU A 472 12.73 -47.90 -17.42
CA LEU A 472 12.88 -49.34 -17.20
C LEU A 472 14.23 -49.84 -17.71
N GLU A 473 14.67 -49.40 -18.88
CA GLU A 473 15.96 -49.79 -19.46
C GLU A 473 17.13 -49.23 -18.65
N ILE A 474 17.07 -47.97 -18.19
CA ILE A 474 18.04 -47.41 -17.25
C ILE A 474 18.08 -48.25 -15.97
N THR A 475 16.92 -48.69 -15.47
CA THR A 475 16.86 -49.53 -14.26
C THR A 475 17.42 -50.94 -14.52
N ARG A 476 17.24 -51.49 -15.72
CA ARG A 476 17.80 -52.77 -16.15
C ARG A 476 19.31 -52.69 -16.35
N LEU A 477 19.80 -51.68 -17.05
CA LEU A 477 21.22 -51.41 -17.27
C LEU A 477 21.94 -51.15 -15.96
N ARG A 478 21.34 -50.41 -15.02
CA ARG A 478 21.88 -50.23 -13.66
C ARG A 478 21.99 -51.54 -12.87
N ARG A 479 21.06 -52.49 -13.08
CA ARG A 479 21.14 -53.84 -12.50
C ARG A 479 22.22 -54.70 -13.15
N LEU A 480 22.39 -54.60 -14.47
CA LEU A 480 23.42 -55.33 -15.23
C LEU A 480 24.83 -54.81 -14.95
N LEU A 481 24.99 -53.51 -14.65
CA LEU A 481 26.26 -52.88 -14.28
C LEU A 481 26.67 -53.11 -12.82
N GLY A 482 25.95 -53.95 -12.06
CA GLY A 482 26.42 -54.45 -10.77
C GLY A 482 26.44 -53.47 -9.59
N SER A 483 26.00 -52.21 -9.74
CA SER A 483 25.90 -51.27 -8.60
C SER A 483 24.52 -51.30 -7.94
N GLN A 484 24.26 -52.38 -7.22
CA GLN A 484 23.36 -52.37 -6.07
C GLN A 484 24.19 -52.57 -4.79
N GLU A 485 24.93 -51.54 -4.40
CA GLU A 485 25.43 -51.38 -3.03
C GLU A 485 25.19 -49.93 -2.59
N GLY A 486 24.59 -49.74 -1.41
CA GLY A 486 24.59 -48.44 -0.73
C GLY A 486 23.25 -47.73 -0.47
N ARG A 487 22.32 -48.44 0.17
CA ARG A 487 21.42 -47.97 1.25
C ARG A 487 21.41 -46.45 1.59
N SER A 488 20.22 -45.84 1.61
CA SER A 488 19.82 -44.85 2.61
C SER A 488 18.30 -44.81 2.74
N ASN A 489 17.79 -45.46 3.78
CA ASN A 489 16.45 -45.20 4.31
C ASN A 489 16.46 -43.80 4.91
N SER A 490 15.68 -42.86 4.37
CA SER A 490 14.89 -41.89 5.15
C SER A 490 14.23 -40.88 4.20
N ALA A 491 12.93 -41.01 4.01
CA ALA A 491 11.96 -39.92 4.12
C ALA A 491 10.63 -40.42 3.54
N ARG A 492 9.69 -40.75 4.43
CA ARG A 492 8.27 -40.76 4.13
C ARG A 492 7.90 -39.48 3.37
N THR A 493 7.34 -39.62 2.18
CA THR A 493 6.44 -38.63 1.61
C THR A 493 5.11 -39.29 1.30
N HIS A 494 4.06 -38.69 1.84
CA HIS A 494 2.69 -39.17 1.82
C HIS A 494 2.19 -39.41 0.38
N LYS A 495 1.49 -40.53 0.18
CA LYS A 495 0.61 -40.74 -0.98
C LYS A 495 -0.46 -39.65 -1.01
N PRO A 496 -0.64 -38.87 -2.10
CA PRO A 496 -1.92 -38.25 -2.37
C PRO A 496 -2.88 -39.33 -2.89
N ARG A 497 -4.09 -39.35 -2.33
CA ARG A 497 -5.21 -40.19 -2.79
C ARG A 497 -5.50 -39.93 -4.27
N PRO A 498 -5.84 -40.96 -5.08
CA PRO A 498 -6.43 -40.73 -6.39
C PRO A 498 -7.83 -40.15 -6.18
N LEU A 499 -8.04 -38.89 -6.58
CA LEU A 499 -9.38 -38.37 -6.77
C LEU A 499 -10.00 -39.07 -7.98
N HIS A 500 -11.16 -39.66 -7.74
CA HIS A 500 -12.01 -40.26 -8.76
C HIS A 500 -12.22 -39.28 -9.91
N LYS A 501 -11.90 -39.74 -11.12
CA LYS A 501 -12.52 -39.24 -12.34
C LYS A 501 -13.99 -39.65 -12.31
N SER A 502 -14.90 -38.69 -12.28
CA SER A 502 -16.23 -38.85 -12.86
C SER A 502 -16.40 -37.80 -13.95
N LEU A 503 -16.08 -38.23 -15.17
CA LEU A 503 -16.71 -37.68 -16.37
C LEU A 503 -18.20 -37.99 -16.26
N LYS A 504 -19.04 -36.96 -16.26
CA LYS A 504 -20.34 -37.01 -16.95
C LYS A 504 -20.70 -35.61 -17.38
N SER A 505 -20.45 -35.38 -18.66
CA SER A 505 -21.14 -34.42 -19.51
C SER A 505 -22.64 -34.51 -19.33
N SER A 506 -23.30 -33.36 -19.17
CA SER A 506 -24.64 -33.13 -19.67
C SER A 506 -24.80 -31.63 -19.91
N SER A 507 -24.11 -31.15 -20.94
CA SER A 507 -24.55 -30.01 -21.72
C SER A 507 -25.81 -30.44 -22.48
N TYR A 508 -26.96 -29.92 -22.06
CA TYR A 508 -28.09 -29.72 -22.96
C TYR A 508 -28.40 -28.23 -22.99
N GLU A 509 -28.56 -27.77 -24.22
CA GLU A 509 -28.99 -26.48 -24.73
C GLU A 509 -30.19 -25.89 -23.98
N ILE A 510 -30.18 -24.57 -23.72
CA ILE A 510 -30.87 -23.49 -24.47
C ILE A 510 -30.18 -22.17 -24.15
#